data_AF-A0A3N5TU64-F1
#
_entry.id   AF-A0A3N5TU64-F1
#
_cell.length_a   1.000
_cell.length_b   1.000
_cell.length_c   1.000
_cell.angle_alpha   90.00
_cell.angle_beta   90.00
_cell.angle_gamma   90.00
#
_symmetry.space_group_name_H-M   'P 1'
#
loop_
_entity.id
_entity.type
_entity.pdbx_description
1 polymer ?
#
loop_
_entity_poly.entity_id
_entity_poly.type
_entity_poly.pdbx_seq_one_letter_code
_entity_poly.pdbx_strand_id
1 'polypeptide(L)'
;MKIPETMKAAVLFGPNDLRVVEKKVLRPGFQEVLIKVEACAICGTDPKILAHGWQNQPPFGEYTPGHEYAGTIVAQGEGVVGFSVGARVAIEPHKGCGVCANCLRGFYTVCFNYGNITDG
;
A
#
# COMPACT_ATOMS: atom_id res chain seq x y z
N MET A 1 11.28 -15.61 -10.48
CA MET A 1 9.85 -15.74 -10.84
C MET A 1 9.57 -14.80 -12.01
N LYS A 2 8.75 -15.20 -13.01
CA LYS A 2 8.33 -14.28 -14.07
C LYS A 2 7.17 -13.40 -13.56
N ILE A 3 7.35 -12.09 -13.59
CA ILE A 3 6.30 -11.13 -13.20
C ILE A 3 5.32 -10.99 -14.37
N PRO A 4 4.00 -11.19 -14.16
CA PRO A 4 3.01 -11.08 -15.24
C PRO A 4 2.79 -9.62 -15.65
N GLU A 5 2.25 -9.39 -16.84
CA GLU A 5 1.91 -8.04 -17.31
C GLU A 5 0.69 -7.47 -16.59
N THR A 6 -0.25 -8.32 -16.19
CA THR A 6 -1.46 -7.95 -15.45
C THR A 6 -1.64 -8.79 -14.19
N MET A 7 -2.48 -8.29 -13.28
CA MET A 7 -2.91 -8.95 -12.06
C MET A 7 -4.37 -8.64 -11.76
N LYS A 8 -5.03 -9.54 -11.02
CA LYS A 8 -6.34 -9.26 -10.43
C LYS A 8 -6.19 -8.32 -9.23
N ALA A 9 -7.09 -7.35 -9.14
CA ALA A 9 -7.22 -6.46 -7.99
C ALA A 9 -8.69 -6.20 -7.69
N ALA A 10 -9.04 -6.11 -6.41
CA ALA A 10 -10.33 -5.58 -5.97
C ALA A 10 -10.26 -4.05 -6.02
N VAL A 11 -11.10 -3.41 -6.82
CA VAL A 11 -11.09 -1.96 -7.05
C VAL A 11 -12.45 -1.38 -6.67
N LEU A 12 -12.41 -0.27 -5.95
CA LEU A 12 -13.60 0.43 -5.49
C LEU A 12 -14.06 1.43 -6.57
N PHE A 13 -15.21 1.19 -7.19
CA PHE A 13 -15.81 2.04 -8.23
C PHE A 13 -16.87 3.02 -7.70
N GLY A 14 -17.21 2.88 -6.42
CA GLY A 14 -18.17 3.73 -5.71
C GLY A 14 -18.54 3.12 -4.36
N PRO A 15 -19.38 3.81 -3.56
CA PRO A 15 -19.98 3.24 -2.36
C PRO A 15 -20.63 1.88 -2.62
N ASN A 16 -20.19 0.86 -1.89
CA ASN A 16 -20.63 -0.55 -2.00
C ASN A 16 -20.40 -1.19 -3.38
N ASP A 17 -19.51 -0.64 -4.20
CA ASP A 17 -19.20 -1.13 -5.55
C ASP A 17 -17.74 -1.56 -5.65
N LEU A 18 -17.44 -2.75 -5.10
CA LEU A 18 -16.12 -3.37 -5.17
C LEU A 18 -16.12 -4.45 -6.25
N ARG A 19 -15.23 -4.30 -7.24
CA ARG A 19 -15.15 -5.22 -8.39
C ARG A 19 -13.75 -5.81 -8.51
N VAL A 20 -13.65 -7.08 -8.86
CA VAL A 20 -12.38 -7.69 -9.25
C VAL A 20 -12.12 -7.39 -10.72
N VAL A 21 -11.03 -6.69 -11.01
CA VAL A 21 -10.62 -6.30 -12.37
C VAL A 21 -9.17 -6.70 -12.65
N GLU A 22 -8.80 -6.79 -13.92
CA GLU A 22 -7.40 -6.89 -14.34
C GLU A 22 -6.75 -5.49 -14.34
N LYS A 23 -5.62 -5.34 -13.66
CA LYS A 23 -4.77 -4.13 -13.66
C LYS A 23 -3.38 -4.50 -14.15
N LYS A 24 -2.67 -3.54 -14.75
CA LYS A 24 -1.24 -3.71 -15.07
C LYS A 24 -0.43 -3.89 -13.79
N VAL A 25 0.55 -4.79 -13.83
CA VAL A 25 1.59 -4.85 -12.78
C VAL A 25 2.57 -3.72 -13.02
N LEU A 26 2.71 -2.82 -12.05
CA LEU A 26 3.62 -1.69 -12.14
C LEU A 26 5.06 -2.12 -11.83
N ARG A 27 6.03 -1.43 -12.43
CA ARG A 27 7.44 -1.57 -12.07
C ARG A 27 7.74 -0.65 -10.87
N PRO A 28 8.48 -1.13 -9.86
CA PRO A 28 8.83 -0.30 -8.71
C PRO A 28 9.75 0.84 -9.14
N GLY A 29 9.46 2.05 -8.67
CA GLY A 29 10.30 3.24 -8.80
C GLY A 29 11.43 3.30 -7.76
N PHE A 30 12.07 4.46 -7.65
CA PHE A 30 13.15 4.69 -6.67
C PHE A 30 12.65 4.43 -5.23
N GLN A 31 13.40 3.64 -4.48
CA GLN A 31 13.09 3.20 -3.11
C GLN A 31 11.77 2.42 -2.96
N GLU A 32 11.23 1.86 -4.05
CA GLU A 32 10.03 1.03 -4.02
C GLU A 32 10.37 -0.46 -4.20
N VAL A 33 9.52 -1.32 -3.65
CA VAL A 33 9.55 -2.77 -3.89
C VAL A 33 8.22 -3.22 -4.46
N LEU A 34 8.27 -4.23 -5.34
CA LEU A 34 7.07 -4.91 -5.82
C LEU A 34 6.87 -6.19 -5.01
N ILE A 35 5.72 -6.29 -4.35
CA ILE A 35 5.34 -7.43 -3.52
C ILE A 35 4.30 -8.26 -4.26
N LYS A 36 4.54 -9.56 -4.36
CA LYS A 36 3.48 -10.52 -4.68
C LYS A 36 2.71 -10.80 -3.39
N VAL A 37 1.52 -10.22 -3.28
CA VAL A 37 0.60 -10.44 -2.15
C VAL A 37 0.16 -11.90 -2.14
N GLU A 38 0.30 -12.58 -1.01
CA GLU A 38 -0.07 -13.98 -0.81
C GLU A 38 -1.25 -14.15 0.15
N ALA A 39 -1.40 -13.21 1.09
CA ALA A 39 -2.53 -13.13 2.01
C ALA A 39 -2.88 -11.68 2.29
N CYS A 40 -4.19 -11.41 2.43
CA CYS A 40 -4.74 -10.12 2.85
C CYS A 40 -5.91 -10.40 3.81
N ALA A 41 -5.91 -9.76 4.98
CA ALA A 41 -6.98 -9.83 5.95
C ALA A 41 -7.98 -8.67 5.76
N ILE A 42 -9.14 -8.80 6.41
CA ILE A 42 -10.18 -7.77 6.42
C ILE A 42 -10.21 -7.17 7.83
N CYS A 43 -9.94 -5.87 7.89
CA CYS A 43 -10.03 -5.07 9.09
C CYS A 43 -11.45 -4.53 9.28
N GLY A 44 -11.82 -4.16 10.51
CA GLY A 44 -13.08 -3.44 10.79
C GLY A 44 -13.19 -2.08 10.08
N THR A 45 -12.09 -1.55 9.54
CA THR A 45 -12.06 -0.32 8.74
C THR A 45 -12.52 -0.55 7.29
N ASP A 46 -12.30 -1.74 6.72
CA ASP A 46 -12.60 -2.00 5.31
C ASP A 46 -14.09 -1.88 4.96
N PRO A 47 -15.05 -2.36 5.79
CA PRO A 47 -16.47 -2.11 5.54
C PRO A 47 -16.85 -0.63 5.53
N LYS A 48 -16.16 0.22 6.32
CA LYS A 48 -16.41 1.67 6.34
C LYS A 48 -15.93 2.33 5.05
N ILE A 49 -14.73 1.94 4.59
CA ILE A 49 -14.17 2.35 3.30
C ILE A 49 -15.09 1.91 2.16
N LEU A 50 -15.57 0.67 2.20
CA LEU A 50 -16.50 0.15 1.20
C LEU A 50 -17.80 0.97 1.16
N ALA A 51 -18.37 1.28 2.33
CA ALA A 51 -19.66 1.95 2.42
C ALA A 51 -19.62 3.42 1.98
N HIS A 52 -18.54 4.15 2.25
CA HIS A 52 -18.51 5.62 2.10
C HIS A 52 -17.24 6.18 1.44
N GLY A 53 -16.27 5.33 1.12
CA GLY A 53 -14.91 5.77 0.83
C GLY A 53 -14.17 6.24 2.09
N TRP A 54 -13.00 6.84 1.88
CA TRP A 54 -12.12 7.36 2.92
C TRP A 54 -11.59 8.74 2.53
N GLN A 55 -11.27 9.57 3.52
CA GLN A 55 -10.72 10.90 3.26
C GLN A 55 -9.36 10.79 2.54
N ASN A 56 -9.16 11.59 1.50
CA ASN A 56 -7.92 11.61 0.69
C ASN A 56 -7.57 10.27 0.03
N GLN A 57 -8.53 9.35 -0.12
CA GLN A 57 -8.31 8.14 -0.91
C GLN A 57 -8.15 8.48 -2.40
N PRO A 58 -7.49 7.62 -3.19
CA PRO A 58 -7.49 7.74 -4.64
C PRO A 58 -8.92 7.74 -5.24
N PRO A 59 -9.13 8.32 -6.43
CA PRO A 59 -10.43 8.30 -7.09
C PRO A 59 -11.05 6.91 -7.21
N PHE A 60 -12.39 6.86 -7.22
CA PHE A 60 -13.10 5.63 -7.55
C PHE A 60 -12.70 5.14 -8.96
N GLY A 61 -12.53 3.82 -9.09
CA GLY A 61 -11.98 3.17 -10.27
C GLY A 61 -10.46 3.01 -10.26
N GLU A 62 -9.75 3.69 -9.36
CA GLU A 62 -8.29 3.57 -9.21
C GLU A 62 -7.89 2.91 -7.89
N TYR A 63 -8.70 3.11 -6.85
CA TYR A 63 -8.39 2.67 -5.49
C TYR A 63 -8.55 1.15 -5.28
N THR A 64 -7.46 0.51 -4.85
CA THR A 64 -7.44 -0.89 -4.38
C THR A 64 -7.31 -0.87 -2.86
N PRO A 65 -8.41 -1.05 -2.10
CA PRO A 65 -8.37 -1.03 -0.64
C PRO A 65 -7.70 -2.30 -0.07
N GLY A 66 -7.29 -2.21 1.21
CA GLY A 66 -6.63 -3.27 1.94
C GLY A 66 -5.32 -2.78 2.56
N HIS A 67 -5.14 -3.03 3.85
CA HIS A 67 -4.00 -2.53 4.63
C HIS A 67 -3.43 -3.56 5.61
N GLU A 68 -3.90 -4.80 5.53
CA GLU A 68 -3.44 -5.93 6.34
C GLU A 68 -3.00 -7.07 5.42
N TYR A 69 -1.84 -6.93 4.77
CA TYR A 69 -1.35 -7.93 3.81
C TYR A 69 0.10 -8.34 4.02
N ALA A 70 0.41 -9.55 3.54
CA ALA A 70 1.73 -10.13 3.56
C ALA A 70 2.02 -10.86 2.24
N GLY A 71 3.31 -10.98 1.92
CA GLY A 71 3.74 -11.60 0.69
C GLY A 71 5.24 -11.65 0.53
N THR A 72 5.68 -11.76 -0.72
CA THR A 72 7.10 -11.91 -1.06
C THR A 72 7.53 -10.81 -2.03
N ILE A 73 8.69 -10.21 -1.79
CA ILE A 73 9.29 -9.23 -2.70
C ILE A 73 9.70 -9.94 -3.99
N VAL A 74 9.19 -9.47 -5.14
CA VAL A 74 9.47 -10.05 -6.46
C VAL A 74 10.28 -9.14 -7.39
N ALA A 75 10.35 -7.85 -7.09
CA ALA A 75 11.27 -6.89 -7.71
C ALA A 75 11.53 -5.71 -6.77
N GLN A 76 12.60 -4.96 -7.05
CA GLN A 76 12.96 -3.74 -6.33
C GLN A 76 13.42 -2.68 -7.33
N GLY A 77 13.14 -1.42 -7.02
CA GLY A 77 13.71 -0.30 -7.76
C GLY A 77 15.09 0.09 -7.23
N GLU A 78 15.64 1.13 -7.84
CA GLU A 78 16.93 1.70 -7.43
C GLU A 78 16.86 2.28 -6.01
N GLY A 79 17.97 2.23 -5.26
CA GLY A 79 18.07 2.85 -3.94
C GLY A 79 17.40 2.11 -2.78
N VAL A 80 16.77 0.96 -3.03
CA VAL A 80 16.22 0.11 -1.95
C VAL A 80 17.35 -0.45 -1.08
N VAL A 81 17.27 -0.22 0.23
CA VAL A 81 18.23 -0.71 1.24
C VAL A 81 17.48 -1.57 2.26
N GLY A 82 18.13 -2.64 2.74
CA GLY A 82 17.57 -3.51 3.80
C GLY A 82 16.53 -4.52 3.34
N PHE A 83 16.13 -4.50 2.07
CA PHE A 83 15.21 -5.46 1.47
C PHE A 83 15.86 -6.19 0.29
N SER A 84 15.37 -7.39 -0.01
CA SER A 84 15.88 -8.20 -1.12
C SER A 84 14.74 -8.98 -1.77
N VAL A 85 14.86 -9.18 -3.09
CA VAL A 85 13.97 -10.09 -3.82
C VAL A 85 14.01 -11.48 -3.18
N GLY A 86 12.83 -12.07 -2.95
CA GLY A 86 12.64 -13.34 -2.25
C GLY A 86 12.35 -13.21 -0.76
N ALA A 87 12.55 -12.03 -0.16
CA ALA A 87 12.20 -11.81 1.25
C ALA A 87 10.69 -11.83 1.46
N ARG A 88 10.25 -12.46 2.56
CA ARG A 88 8.87 -12.40 3.03
C ARG A 88 8.66 -11.14 3.87
N VAL A 89 7.59 -10.43 3.61
CA VAL A 89 7.27 -9.17 4.27
C VAL A 89 5.80 -9.11 4.66
N ALA A 90 5.52 -8.39 5.74
CA ALA A 90 4.19 -7.92 6.11
C ALA A 90 4.19 -6.39 6.03
N ILE A 91 3.06 -5.79 5.65
CA ILE A 91 2.98 -4.35 5.46
C ILE A 91 2.83 -3.59 6.79
N GLU A 92 3.51 -2.45 6.90
CA GLU A 92 3.20 -1.41 7.87
C GLU A 92 2.38 -0.33 7.14
N PRO A 93 1.08 -0.15 7.47
CA PRO A 93 0.23 0.81 6.76
C PRO A 93 0.50 2.27 7.15
N HIS A 94 1.17 2.54 8.28
CA HIS A 94 1.52 3.90 8.69
C HIS A 94 2.86 4.33 8.11
N LYS A 95 2.86 5.49 7.45
CA LYS A 95 4.07 6.14 6.95
C LYS A 95 4.28 7.47 7.67
N GLY A 96 5.19 7.49 8.63
CA GLY A 96 5.64 8.75 9.26
C GLY A 96 6.64 9.49 8.37
N CYS A 97 6.78 10.81 8.56
CA CYS A 97 7.73 11.62 7.79
C CYS A 97 9.20 11.47 8.23
N GLY A 98 9.46 10.78 9.33
CA GLY A 98 10.81 10.58 9.87
C GLY A 98 11.46 11.82 10.52
N VAL A 99 10.94 13.03 10.27
CA VAL A 99 11.60 14.28 10.68
C VAL A 99 10.87 15.09 11.75
N CYS A 100 9.56 14.89 11.94
CA CYS A 100 8.79 15.64 12.94
C CYS A 100 9.08 15.17 14.38
N ALA A 101 8.72 15.99 15.36
CA ALA A 101 8.99 15.72 16.77
C ALA A 101 8.35 14.40 17.29
N ASN A 102 7.25 13.94 16.68
CA ASN A 102 6.67 12.63 17.00
C ASN A 102 7.46 11.49 16.37
N CYS A 103 7.86 11.62 15.09
CA CYS A 103 8.67 10.60 14.41
C CYS A 103 10.04 10.40 15.08
N LEU A 104 10.71 11.49 15.47
CA LEU A 104 12.02 11.41 16.14
C LEU A 104 11.96 10.74 17.52
N ARG A 105 10.78 10.69 18.15
CA ARG A 105 10.53 9.97 19.40
C ARG A 105 10.04 8.53 19.19
N GLY A 106 9.92 8.08 17.94
CA GLY A 106 9.38 6.77 17.58
C GLY A 106 7.85 6.71 17.47
N PHE A 107 7.14 7.82 17.67
CA PHE A 107 5.67 7.91 17.57
C PHE A 107 5.21 8.19 16.13
N TYR A 108 5.72 7.45 15.15
CA TYR A 108 5.48 7.70 13.72
C TYR A 108 4.02 7.48 13.29
N THR A 109 3.27 6.66 14.02
CA THR A 109 1.84 6.41 13.78
C THR A 109 0.96 7.63 14.07
N VAL A 110 1.47 8.61 14.83
CA VAL A 110 0.83 9.89 15.12
C VAL A 110 1.67 11.06 14.59
N CYS A 111 2.25 10.88 13.40
CA CYS A 111 3.04 11.89 12.71
C CYS A 111 2.26 13.20 12.52
N PHE A 112 2.90 14.35 12.74
CA PHE A 112 2.28 15.66 12.48
C PHE A 112 2.04 15.91 10.99
N ASN A 113 2.83 15.27 10.13
CA ASN A 113 2.75 15.37 8.68
C ASN A 113 2.09 14.11 8.08
N TYR A 114 1.27 13.38 8.84
CA TYR A 114 0.70 12.12 8.37
C TYR A 114 -0.10 12.32 7.07
N GLY A 115 0.22 11.53 6.05
CA GLY A 115 -0.40 11.65 4.72
C GLY A 115 0.13 12.80 3.85
N ASN A 116 1.07 13.61 4.34
CA ASN A 116 1.74 14.59 3.49
C ASN A 116 2.98 13.98 2.82
N ILE A 117 2.89 13.75 1.51
CA ILE A 117 3.97 13.17 0.70
C ILE A 117 5.03 14.19 0.24
N THR A 118 4.85 15.49 0.52
CA THR A 118 5.84 16.53 0.21
C THR A 118 6.76 16.85 1.38
N ASP A 119 6.35 16.50 2.60
CA ASP A 119 7.05 16.86 3.84
C ASP A 119 7.73 15.62 4.42
N GLY A 120 8.88 15.25 3.85
CA GLY A 120 9.68 14.08 4.24
C GLY A 120 10.05 13.24 3.02
#